data_AF-A0A402A8P6-F1
#
_entry.id   AF-A0A402A8P6-F1
#
_cell.length_a   1.000
_cell.length_b   1.000
_cell.length_c   1.000
_cell.angle_alpha   90.00
_cell.angle_beta   90.00
_cell.angle_gamma   90.00
#
_symmetry.space_group_name_H-M   'P 1'
#
loop_
_entity.id
_entity.type
_entity.pdbx_description
1 polymer ?
#
loop_
_entity_poly.entity_id
_entity_poly.type
_entity_poly.pdbx_seq_one_letter_code
_entity_poly.pdbx_strand_id
1 'polypeptide(L)' 'MNCPTCNQPMDTSLDDSIVRNHKTGQEYDKQWYVCKSDDIWVTVESPRNKAEEKEALLQA' A
#
# COMPACT_ATOMS: atom_id res chain seq x y z
N MET A 1 0.54 7.00 7.16
CA MET A 1 -0.58 7.31 6.24
C MET A 1 -1.81 7.60 7.07
N ASN A 2 -2.59 8.63 6.72
CA ASN A 2 -3.91 8.86 7.33
C ASN A 2 -4.98 8.17 6.48
N CYS A 3 -6.02 7.66 7.13
CA CYS A 3 -7.14 7.05 6.43
C CYS A 3 -7.89 8.12 5.62
N PRO A 4 -8.20 7.90 4.33
CA PRO A 4 -8.95 8.85 3.53
C PRO A 4 -10.40 9.07 4.01
N THR A 5 -10.93 8.15 4.83
CA THR A 5 -12.29 8.22 5.38
C THR A 5 -12.33 8.89 6.75
N CYS A 6 -11.54 8.38 7.70
CA CYS A 6 -11.56 8.80 9.11
C CYS A 6 -10.56 9.95 9.39
N ASN A 7 -9.63 10.25 8.46
CA ASN A 7 -8.48 11.16 8.61
C ASN A 7 -7.59 10.89 9.85
N GLN A 8 -7.79 9.76 10.51
CA GLN A 8 -6.98 9.32 11.63
C GLN A 8 -5.76 8.53 11.14
N PRO A 9 -4.69 8.46 11.96
CA PRO A 9 -3.52 7.64 11.63
C PRO A 9 -3.94 6.17 11.47
N MET A 10 -3.59 5.58 10.33
CA MET A 10 -3.80 4.15 10.11
C MET A 10 -2.70 3.36 10.80
N ASP A 11 -3.06 2.21 11.37
CA ASP A 11 -2.05 1.27 11.80
C ASP A 11 -1.46 0.58 10.57
N THR A 12 -0.16 0.74 10.41
CA THR A 12 0.64 0.00 9.45
C THR A 12 0.94 -1.37 10.03
N SER A 13 0.24 -2.40 9.56
CA SER A 13 0.72 -3.78 9.43
C SER A 13 -0.45 -4.74 9.42
N LEU A 14 -0.42 -5.72 8.50
CA LEU A 14 -1.01 -7.04 8.72
C LEU A 14 -0.48 -8.06 7.72
N ASP A 15 -0.12 -7.68 6.49
CA ASP A 15 0.45 -8.60 5.49
C ASP A 15 1.14 -7.83 4.35
N ASP A 16 2.40 -8.16 4.05
CA ASP A 16 3.05 -7.82 2.79
C ASP A 16 2.94 -9.01 1.83
N SER A 17 2.21 -8.81 0.74
CA SER A 17 1.94 -9.88 -0.23
C SER A 17 2.38 -9.44 -1.62
N ILE A 18 3.15 -10.29 -2.30
CA ILE A 18 3.53 -10.05 -3.69
C ILE A 18 2.41 -10.57 -4.58
N VAL A 19 1.79 -9.67 -5.34
CA VAL A 19 0.73 -10.01 -6.29
C VAL A 19 1.28 -9.88 -7.71
N ARG A 20 1.11 -10.92 -8.52
CA ARG A 20 1.46 -10.89 -9.94
C ARG A 20 0.22 -10.70 -10.78
N ASN A 21 0.20 -9.65 -11.60
CA ASN A 21 -0.85 -9.47 -12.59
C ASN A 21 -0.69 -10.52 -13.69
N HIS A 22 -1.63 -11.46 -13.78
CA HIS A 22 -1.60 -12.55 -14.75
C HIS A 22 -1.71 -12.08 -16.21
N LYS A 23 -2.22 -10.87 -16.47
CA LYS A 23 -2.37 -10.33 -17.83
C LYS A 23 -1.11 -9.62 -18.31
N THR A 24 -0.44 -8.87 -17.42
CA THR A 24 0.74 -8.05 -17.77
C THR A 24 2.06 -8.66 -17.32
N GLY A 25 2.02 -9.69 -16.47
CA GLY A 25 3.19 -10.30 -15.86
C GLY A 25 3.88 -9.45 -14.79
N GLN A 26 3.39 -8.22 -14.54
CA GLN A 26 3.96 -7.28 -13.59
C GLN A 26 3.70 -7.73 -12.15
N GLU A 27 4.72 -7.56 -11.31
CA GLU A 27 4.67 -7.83 -9.88
C GLU A 27 4.41 -6.54 -9.10
N TYR A 28 3.59 -6.65 -8.07
CA TYR A 28 3.18 -5.55 -7.21
C TYR A 28 3.36 -5.98 -5.76
N ASP A 29 3.92 -5.09 -4.94
CA ASP A 29 3.87 -5.21 -3.50
C ASP A 29 2.49 -4.70 -3.03
N LYS A 30 1.73 -5.57 -2.37
CA LYS A 30 0.42 -5.24 -1.82
C LYS A 30 0.55 -5.10 -0.30
N GLN A 31 0.17 -3.93 0.21
CA GLN A 31 0.18 -3.60 1.63
C GLN A 31 -1.24 -3.33 2.11
N TRP A 32 -1.58 -3.87 3.28
CA TRP A 32 -2.86 -3.66 3.94
C TRP A 32 -2.70 -2.75 5.17
N TYR A 33 -3.59 -1.77 5.28
CA TYR A 33 -3.66 -0.79 6.36
C TYR A 33 -5.04 -0.87 7.00
N VAL A 34 -5.09 -0.74 8.33
CA VAL A 34 -6.35 -0.74 9.06
C VAL A 34 -6.54 0.59 9.80
N CYS A 35 -7.67 1.27 9.59
CA CYS A 35 -8.11 2.38 10.46
C CYS A 35 -8.66 1.74 11.75
N LYS A 36 -7.98 1.95 12.87
CA LYS A 36 -8.37 1.42 14.19
C LYS A 36 -9.70 1.96 14.72
N SER A 37 -10.19 3.07 14.18
CA SER A 37 -11.38 3.76 14.70
C SER A 37 -12.68 3.30 14.05
N ASP A 38 -12.64 2.93 12.78
CA ASP A 38 -13.85 2.56 12.01
C ASP A 38 -13.76 1.14 11.42
N ASP A 39 -12.76 0.34 11.80
CA ASP A 39 -12.45 -0.97 11.22
C ASP A 39 -12.37 -0.94 9.68
N ILE A 40 -11.83 0.16 9.13
CA ILE A 40 -11.73 0.34 7.68
C ILE A 40 -10.42 -0.25 7.19
N TRP A 41 -10.51 -1.13 6.20
CA TRP A 41 -9.38 -1.76 5.54
C TRP A 41 -9.05 -1.02 4.25
N VAL A 42 -7.80 -0.57 4.14
CA VAL A 42 -7.27 0.07 2.94
C VAL A 42 -6.13 -0.77 2.38
N THR A 43 -6.17 -0.97 1.06
CA THR A 43 -5.16 -1.71 0.33
C THR A 43 -4.40 -0.75 -0.56
N VAL A 44 -3.07 -0.83 -0.51
CA VAL A 44 -2.20 -0.09 -1.43
C VAL A 44 -1.38 -1.10 -2.23
N GLU A 45 -1.41 -0.96 -3.55
CA GLU A 45 -0.64 -1.78 -4.49
C GLU A 45 0.44 -0.90 -5.11
N SER A 46 1.71 -1.26 -4.90
CA SER A 46 2.87 -0.56 -5.48
C SER A 46 3.55 -1.45 -6.51
N PRO A 47 3.83 -0.98 -7.73
CA PRO A 47 4.57 -1.77 -8.72
C PRO A 47 5.99 -2.05 -8.23
N ARG A 48 6.39 -3.33 -8.25
CA ARG A 48 7.72 -3.77 -7.78
C ARG A 48 8.81 -3.52 -8.85
N ASN A 49 8.41 -3.45 -10.12
CA ASN A 49 9.31 -3.30 -11.28
C ASN A 49 9.66 -1.86 -11.63
N LYS A 50 9.95 -1.02 -10.63
CA LYS A 50 10.69 0.24 -10.80
C LYS A 50 11.44 0.57 -9.52
N ALA A 51 12.59 -0.06 -9.35
CA ALA A 51 13.54 0.23 -8.28
C ALA A 51 14.04 1.70 -8.26
N GLU A 52 13.58 2.56 -9.18
CA GLU A 52 13.99 3.96 -9.29
C GLU A 52 12.95 5.00 -8.81
N GLU A 53 11.68 4.63 -8.56
CA GLU A 53 10.64 5.63 -8.16
C GLU A 53 10.33 5.65 -6.65
N LYS A 54 10.85 4.70 -5.87
CA LYS A 54 10.56 4.61 -4.42
C LYS A 54 11.24 5.71 -3.58
N GLU A 55 12.31 6.32 -4.09
CA GLU A 55 12.99 7.42 -3.40
C GLU A 55 12.39 8.81 -3.72
N ALA A 56 11.64 8.97 -4.81
CA ALA A 56 11.08 10.27 -5.21
C ALA A 56 9.81 10.67 -4.44
N LEU A 57 9.05 9.71 -3.90
CA LEU A 57 7.81 9.95 -3.17
C LEU A 57 8.00 10.12 -1.65
N LEU A 58 9.19 9.85 -1.12
CA LEU A 58 9.51 10.00 0.31
C LEU A 58 10.37 11.23 0.63
N GLN A 59 10.82 11.99 -0.37
CA GLN A 59 11.66 13.19 -0.21
C GLN A 59 10.94 14.53 -0.56
N ALA A 60 9.62 14.52 -0.74
CA ALA A 60 8.81 15.73 -0.96
C ALA A 60 8.30 16.35 0.35
#